data_AF-A0A0E3P122-F1
#
_entry.id   AF-A0A0E3P122-F1
#
_cell.length_a   1.000
_cell.length_b   1.000
_cell.length_c   1.000
_cell.angle_alpha   90.00
_cell.angle_beta   90.00
_cell.angle_gamma   90.00
#
_symmetry.space_group_name_H-M   'P 1'
#
loop_
_entity.id
_entity.type
_entity.pdbx_description
1 polymer ?
#
loop_
_entity_poly.entity_id
_entity_poly.type
_entity_poly.pdbx_seq_one_letter_code
_entity_poly.pdbx_strand_id
1 'polypeptide(L)'
;MNGAELNATSGILLSASADRWGDTGSNGGIVTLTAEDELLNGDVTCDNISSVTVILQNGTSLTGVINEENAGGSVALTLDSTSTWNVTGTSYLKSLIDEDTTLSNIKDNGYTIYYDSNENTNNWLGGETYTLTDGGKLIPLTA
;
A
#
# COMPACT_ATOMS: atom_id res chain seq x y z
N MET A 1 6.71 -4.76 -16.30
CA MET A 1 7.67 -5.89 -16.43
C MET A 1 6.82 -7.14 -16.48
N ASN A 2 7.34 -8.32 -16.84
CA ASN A 2 6.51 -9.52 -16.87
C ASN A 2 7.36 -10.70 -16.38
N GLY A 3 6.97 -11.32 -15.27
CA GLY A 3 7.65 -12.47 -14.68
C GLY A 3 8.98 -12.15 -13.98
N ALA A 4 9.21 -10.91 -13.53
CA ALA A 4 10.42 -10.57 -12.79
C ALA A 4 10.23 -10.65 -11.25
N GLU A 5 11.35 -10.91 -10.58
CA GLU A 5 11.46 -10.86 -9.12
C GLU A 5 12.32 -9.65 -8.76
N LEU A 6 11.73 -8.68 -8.07
CA LEU A 6 12.38 -7.47 -7.60
C LEU A 6 12.59 -7.53 -6.10
N ASN A 7 13.81 -7.91 -5.73
CA ASN A 7 14.26 -7.95 -4.34
C ASN A 7 15.01 -6.66 -3.97
N ALA A 8 14.38 -5.78 -3.21
CA ALA A 8 15.05 -4.60 -2.67
C ALA A 8 16.02 -5.00 -1.53
N THR A 9 17.32 -5.12 -1.85
CA THR A 9 18.34 -5.44 -0.83
C THR A 9 18.44 -4.38 0.27
N SER A 10 17.99 -3.15 -0.02
CA SER A 10 17.84 -2.06 0.95
C SER A 10 16.73 -2.29 1.98
N GLY A 11 15.80 -3.22 1.72
CA GLY A 11 14.53 -3.36 2.42
C GLY A 11 13.44 -2.42 1.89
N ILE A 12 13.78 -1.38 1.12
CA ILE A 12 12.82 -0.41 0.57
C ILE A 12 12.64 -0.66 -0.93
N LEU A 13 11.44 -1.09 -1.32
CA LEU A 13 11.07 -1.29 -2.71
C LEU A 13 10.81 0.04 -3.42
N LEU A 14 10.05 0.93 -2.77
CA LEU A 14 9.65 2.21 -3.33
C LEU A 14 9.66 3.29 -2.25
N SER A 15 10.25 4.43 -2.56
CA SER A 15 10.25 5.61 -1.70
C SER A 15 9.89 6.85 -2.50
N ALA A 16 8.82 7.54 -2.11
CA ALA A 16 8.52 8.88 -2.60
C ALA A 16 8.87 9.90 -1.51
N SER A 17 9.78 10.82 -1.85
CA SER A 17 10.23 11.87 -0.95
C SER A 17 10.53 13.16 -1.70
N ALA A 18 10.48 14.27 -0.98
CA ALA A 18 10.95 15.56 -1.42
C ALA A 18 12.49 15.64 -1.40
N ASP A 19 13.06 16.26 -2.44
CA ASP A 19 14.49 16.55 -2.52
C ASP A 19 14.69 18.01 -2.99
N ARG A 20 15.92 18.43 -3.27
CA ARG A 20 16.36 19.80 -3.60
C ARG A 20 15.72 20.43 -4.84
N TRP A 21 14.91 19.70 -5.59
CA TRP A 21 14.36 20.14 -6.87
C TRP A 21 12.90 20.57 -6.70
N GLY A 22 12.59 21.81 -7.10
CA GLY A 22 11.26 22.40 -6.98
C GLY A 22 11.12 23.36 -5.80
N ASP A 23 9.89 23.82 -5.56
CA ASP A 23 9.57 24.73 -4.47
C ASP A 23 9.44 23.97 -3.15
N THR A 24 10.15 24.43 -2.11
CA THR A 24 10.09 23.84 -0.77
C THR A 24 8.64 23.80 -0.27
N GLY A 25 8.16 22.60 0.06
CA GLY A 25 6.79 22.37 0.51
C GLY A 25 5.81 21.93 -0.59
N SER A 26 6.25 21.95 -1.86
CA SER A 26 5.50 21.46 -3.02
C SER A 26 6.36 20.57 -3.93
N ASN A 27 7.49 20.08 -3.41
CA ASN A 27 8.50 19.30 -4.10
C ASN A 27 8.44 17.80 -3.79
N GLY A 28 7.32 17.32 -3.24
CA GLY A 28 7.12 15.90 -2.96
C GLY A 28 7.08 15.06 -4.24
N GLY A 29 7.56 13.81 -4.13
CA GLY A 29 7.53 12.86 -5.22
C GLY A 29 6.09 12.37 -5.49
N ILE A 30 5.73 12.24 -6.77
CA ILE A 30 4.50 11.56 -7.18
C ILE A 30 4.92 10.33 -7.96
N VAL A 31 4.62 9.14 -7.45
CA VAL A 31 5.03 7.88 -8.07
C VAL A 31 3.85 6.96 -8.30
N THR A 32 3.79 6.36 -9.49
CA THR A 32 2.90 5.23 -9.79
C THR A 32 3.74 4.01 -10.13
N LEU A 33 3.56 2.94 -9.37
CA LEU A 33 4.12 1.62 -9.62
C LEU A 33 2.99 0.69 -10.10
N THR A 34 3.08 0.25 -11.35
CA THR A 34 2.22 -0.80 -11.90
C THR A 34 3.05 -2.05 -12.13
N ALA A 35 2.65 -3.15 -11.51
CA ALA A 35 3.32 -4.43 -11.56
C ALA A 35 2.34 -5.51 -12.04
N GLU A 36 2.83 -6.37 -12.95
CA GLU A 36 2.06 -7.40 -13.63
C GLU A 36 2.88 -8.69 -13.64
N ASP A 37 2.37 -9.76 -13.00
CA ASP A 37 3.09 -11.02 -12.83
C ASP A 37 4.49 -10.85 -12.21
N GLU A 38 4.59 -10.01 -11.16
CA GLU A 38 5.85 -9.72 -10.49
C GLU A 38 5.89 -10.24 -9.04
N LEU A 39 7.08 -10.60 -8.57
CA LEU A 39 7.35 -10.81 -7.15
C LEU A 39 8.12 -9.60 -6.60
N LEU A 40 7.48 -8.81 -5.75
CA LEU A 40 8.01 -7.57 -5.20
C LEU A 40 8.32 -7.75 -3.72
N ASN A 41 9.57 -7.50 -3.32
CA ASN A 41 10.00 -7.63 -1.93
C ASN A 41 10.63 -6.31 -1.45
N GLY A 42 10.01 -5.73 -0.42
CA GLY A 42 10.45 -4.52 0.24
C GLY A 42 9.29 -3.56 0.52
N ASP A 43 9.60 -2.57 1.34
CA ASP A 43 8.60 -1.65 1.88
C ASP A 43 8.31 -0.50 0.92
N VAL A 44 7.11 0.07 1.06
CA VAL A 44 6.67 1.27 0.34
C VAL A 44 6.61 2.42 1.33
N THR A 45 7.41 3.45 1.11
CA THR A 45 7.51 4.62 2.00
C THR A 45 7.10 5.91 1.29
N CYS A 46 6.48 6.82 2.03
CA CYS A 46 6.02 8.10 1.52
C CYS A 46 6.23 9.18 2.59
N ASP A 47 6.90 10.28 2.24
CA ASP A 47 7.02 11.43 3.14
C ASP A 47 5.73 12.27 3.18
N ASN A 48 5.71 13.29 4.02
CA ASN A 48 4.54 14.09 4.34
C ASN A 48 3.96 14.95 3.20
N ILE A 49 4.69 15.12 2.09
CA ILE A 49 4.25 15.94 0.94
C ILE A 49 4.29 15.17 -0.38
N SER A 50 4.56 13.87 -0.33
CA SER A 50 4.62 12.98 -1.49
C SER A 50 3.34 12.15 -1.64
N SER A 51 3.19 11.50 -2.80
CA SER A 51 2.16 10.51 -3.03
C SER A 51 2.66 9.29 -3.83
N VAL A 52 2.14 8.12 -3.45
CA VAL A 52 2.44 6.84 -4.10
C VAL A 52 1.15 6.14 -4.49
N THR A 53 1.10 5.60 -5.70
CA THR A 53 0.06 4.67 -6.14
C THR A 53 0.71 3.35 -6.52
N VAL A 54 0.28 2.25 -5.90
CA VAL A 54 0.73 0.88 -6.20
C VAL A 54 -0.44 0.10 -6.80
N ILE A 55 -0.22 -0.50 -7.96
CA ILE A 55 -1.21 -1.31 -8.68
C ILE A 55 -0.60 -2.68 -8.92
N LEU A 56 -1.20 -3.71 -8.31
CA LEU A 56 -0.79 -5.11 -8.42
C LEU A 56 -1.78 -5.86 -9.32
N GLN A 57 -1.27 -6.43 -10.41
CA GLN A 57 -2.06 -7.11 -11.42
C GLN A 57 -1.47 -8.47 -11.81
N ASN A 58 -2.29 -9.32 -12.41
CA ASN A 58 -1.90 -10.55 -13.07
C ASN A 58 -1.05 -11.47 -12.18
N GLY A 59 -1.49 -11.74 -10.94
CA GLY A 59 -0.78 -12.62 -10.01
C GLY A 59 0.41 -11.99 -9.28
N THR A 60 0.56 -10.66 -9.33
CA THR A 60 1.65 -9.96 -8.65
C THR A 60 1.58 -10.15 -7.14
N SER A 61 2.72 -10.42 -6.50
CA SER A 61 2.84 -10.46 -5.05
C SER A 61 3.72 -9.32 -4.53
N LEU A 62 3.21 -8.55 -3.57
CA LEU A 62 4.00 -7.63 -2.76
C LEU A 62 4.25 -8.23 -1.38
N THR A 63 5.49 -8.30 -0.94
CA THR A 63 5.86 -8.58 0.45
C THR A 63 6.54 -7.36 1.05
N GLY A 64 5.92 -6.75 2.06
CA GLY A 64 6.43 -5.55 2.72
C GLY A 64 5.38 -4.80 3.51
N VAL A 65 5.82 -3.80 4.27
CA VAL A 65 4.94 -2.83 4.94
C VAL A 65 4.68 -1.64 4.02
N ILE A 66 3.49 -1.04 4.14
CA ILE A 66 3.15 0.17 3.38
C ILE A 66 2.96 1.34 4.35
N ASN A 67 3.83 2.33 4.22
CA ASN A 67 3.76 3.63 4.90
C ASN A 67 3.70 3.51 6.43
N GLU A 68 4.55 2.67 7.02
CA GLU A 68 4.58 2.38 8.47
C GLU A 68 4.64 3.65 9.34
N GLU A 69 5.44 4.62 8.93
CA GLU A 69 5.65 5.88 9.67
C GLU A 69 4.43 6.82 9.63
N ASN A 70 3.48 6.59 8.70
CA ASN A 70 2.32 7.45 8.45
C ASN A 70 2.67 8.95 8.46
N ALA A 71 3.71 9.33 7.71
CA ALA A 71 4.31 10.66 7.82
C ALA A 71 3.41 11.82 7.34
N GLY A 72 2.20 11.55 6.85
CA GLY A 72 1.25 12.56 6.35
C GLY A 72 1.11 12.59 4.82
N GLY A 73 1.93 11.81 4.10
CA GLY A 73 1.77 11.57 2.66
C GLY A 73 0.65 10.60 2.35
N SER A 74 0.36 10.40 1.06
CA SER A 74 -0.70 9.49 0.63
C SER A 74 -0.13 8.27 -0.09
N VAL A 75 -0.55 7.09 0.34
CA VAL A 75 -0.30 5.84 -0.40
C VAL A 75 -1.62 5.17 -0.74
N ALA A 76 -1.81 4.88 -2.03
CA ALA A 76 -2.95 4.15 -2.56
C ALA A 76 -2.50 2.76 -3.03
N LEU A 77 -3.25 1.72 -2.68
CA LEU A 77 -3.03 0.35 -3.12
C LEU A 77 -4.26 -0.15 -3.90
N THR A 78 -4.02 -0.73 -5.07
CA THR A 78 -5.02 -1.46 -5.86
C THR A 78 -4.53 -2.88 -6.10
N LEU A 79 -5.37 -3.88 -5.77
CA LEU A 79 -5.13 -5.27 -6.08
C LEU A 79 -6.23 -5.81 -6.99
N ASP A 80 -5.83 -6.56 -8.02
CA ASP A 80 -6.76 -7.50 -8.64
C ASP A 80 -6.93 -8.76 -7.79
N SER A 81 -7.97 -9.55 -8.12
CA SER A 81 -8.33 -10.75 -7.35
C SER A 81 -7.28 -11.88 -7.40
N THR A 82 -6.28 -11.78 -8.27
CA THR A 82 -5.21 -12.77 -8.43
C THR A 82 -3.92 -12.39 -7.73
N SER A 83 -3.75 -11.10 -7.44
CA SER A 83 -2.57 -10.52 -6.81
C SER A 83 -2.64 -10.69 -5.30
N THR A 84 -1.51 -10.55 -4.60
CA THR A 84 -1.42 -10.79 -3.15
C THR A 84 -0.56 -9.73 -2.47
N TRP A 85 -0.97 -9.30 -1.29
CA TRP A 85 -0.11 -8.53 -0.40
C TRP A 85 0.20 -9.32 0.88
N ASN A 86 1.46 -9.63 1.08
CA ASN A 86 2.01 -10.26 2.28
C ASN A 86 2.57 -9.18 3.22
N VAL A 87 1.79 -8.87 4.25
CA VAL A 87 2.01 -7.74 5.15
C VAL A 87 3.07 -8.10 6.19
N THR A 88 4.08 -7.26 6.35
CA THR A 88 5.20 -7.51 7.29
C THR A 88 5.23 -6.54 8.47
N GLY A 89 4.27 -5.61 8.55
CA GLY A 89 4.20 -4.58 9.58
C GLY A 89 2.89 -3.80 9.56
N THR A 90 2.69 -2.95 10.56
CA THR A 90 1.52 -2.06 10.61
C THR A 90 1.57 -1.07 9.45
N SER A 91 0.49 -0.99 8.68
CA SER A 91 0.45 -0.23 7.42
C SER A 91 -0.62 0.84 7.40
N TYR A 92 -0.41 1.91 6.63
CA TYR A 92 -1.31 3.06 6.53
C TYR A 92 -1.60 3.42 5.07
N LEU A 93 -2.84 3.21 4.64
CA LEU A 93 -3.30 3.50 3.29
C LEU A 93 -4.28 4.67 3.28
N LYS A 94 -4.12 5.58 2.32
CA LYS A 94 -5.14 6.56 1.99
C LYS A 94 -6.30 5.89 1.24
N SER A 95 -5.97 4.99 0.30
CA SER A 95 -6.93 4.30 -0.56
C SER A 95 -6.57 2.82 -0.64
N LEU A 96 -7.58 1.96 -0.49
CA LEU A 96 -7.51 0.53 -0.73
C LEU A 96 -8.65 0.12 -1.67
N ILE A 97 -8.28 -0.34 -2.85
CA ILE A 97 -9.20 -0.95 -3.81
C ILE A 97 -8.78 -2.41 -3.97
N ASP A 98 -9.73 -3.32 -3.78
CA ASP A 98 -9.49 -4.74 -3.92
C ASP A 98 -10.64 -5.38 -4.71
N GLU A 99 -10.32 -6.09 -5.79
CA GLU A 99 -11.32 -6.88 -6.50
C GLU A 99 -11.76 -8.11 -5.69
N ASP A 100 -10.91 -8.64 -4.81
CA ASP A 100 -11.30 -9.64 -3.82
C ASP A 100 -11.92 -8.97 -2.59
N THR A 101 -13.23 -8.76 -2.64
CA THR A 101 -14.00 -8.18 -1.52
C THR A 101 -13.96 -9.00 -0.22
N THR A 102 -13.45 -10.25 -0.25
CA THR A 102 -13.25 -11.05 0.96
C THR A 102 -11.94 -10.72 1.69
N LEU A 103 -11.06 -9.92 1.06
CA LEU A 103 -9.73 -9.54 1.55
C LEU A 103 -8.80 -10.75 1.78
N SER A 104 -9.10 -11.90 1.18
CA SER A 104 -8.36 -13.15 1.43
C SER A 104 -6.97 -13.17 0.77
N ASN A 105 -6.78 -12.33 -0.24
CA ASN A 105 -5.52 -12.03 -0.91
C ASN A 105 -4.60 -11.08 -0.11
N ILE A 106 -5.05 -10.54 1.02
CA ILE A 106 -4.20 -9.85 1.98
C ILE A 106 -3.81 -10.83 3.08
N LYS A 107 -2.54 -11.25 3.05
CA LYS A 107 -1.93 -12.08 4.10
C LYS A 107 -1.40 -11.15 5.18
N ASP A 108 -2.25 -10.86 6.15
CA ASP A 108 -2.02 -9.82 7.15
C ASP A 108 -1.00 -10.23 8.22
N ASN A 109 -0.72 -11.52 8.38
CA ASN A 109 0.23 -12.04 9.36
C ASN A 109 -0.01 -11.51 10.81
N GLY A 110 -1.25 -11.16 11.16
CA GLY A 110 -1.60 -10.61 12.47
C GLY A 110 -1.40 -9.09 12.61
N TYR A 111 -0.91 -8.41 11.57
CA TYR A 111 -0.68 -6.96 11.59
C TYR A 111 -1.96 -6.15 11.39
N THR A 112 -1.89 -4.87 11.78
CA THR A 112 -2.99 -3.93 11.58
C THR A 112 -2.73 -3.09 10.33
N ILE A 113 -3.77 -2.94 9.51
CA ILE A 113 -3.79 -2.08 8.34
C ILE A 113 -4.81 -0.99 8.60
N TYR A 114 -4.42 0.24 8.38
CA TYR A 114 -5.31 1.38 8.49
C TYR A 114 -5.69 1.90 7.11
N TYR A 115 -6.96 2.26 6.93
CA TYR A 115 -7.45 2.92 5.72
C TYR A 115 -8.20 4.21 6.07
N ASP A 116 -8.16 5.22 5.22
CA ASP A 116 -8.94 6.45 5.43
C ASP A 116 -10.42 6.24 5.09
N SER A 117 -11.30 6.29 6.09
CA SER A 117 -12.74 6.09 5.86
C SER A 117 -13.42 7.28 5.17
N ASN A 118 -12.76 8.44 5.07
CA ASN A 118 -13.28 9.61 4.35
C ASN A 118 -12.94 9.57 2.85
N GLU A 119 -12.08 8.65 2.41
CA GLU A 119 -11.71 8.52 1.01
C GLU A 119 -12.81 7.78 0.23
N ASN A 120 -13.31 8.39 -0.85
CA ASN A 120 -14.45 7.85 -1.58
C ASN A 120 -14.18 6.46 -2.18
N THR A 121 -12.93 6.17 -2.53
CA THR A 121 -12.54 4.84 -3.02
C THR A 121 -12.69 3.74 -1.98
N ASN A 122 -12.76 4.10 -0.69
CA ASN A 122 -12.91 3.16 0.42
C ASN A 122 -14.36 2.99 0.87
N ASN A 123 -15.33 3.65 0.21
CA ASN A 123 -16.74 3.58 0.59
C ASN A 123 -17.29 2.15 0.66
N TRP A 124 -16.70 1.21 -0.09
CA TRP A 124 -17.07 -0.20 -0.06
C TRP A 124 -16.75 -0.91 1.27
N LEU A 125 -15.82 -0.35 2.07
CA LEU A 125 -15.48 -0.81 3.41
C LEU A 125 -16.44 -0.27 4.49
N GLY A 126 -17.38 0.62 4.13
CA GLY A 126 -18.42 1.11 5.02
C GLY A 126 -17.94 1.89 6.26
N GLY A 127 -16.63 2.18 6.39
CA GLY A 127 -16.07 2.74 7.61
C GLY A 127 -16.03 1.74 8.78
N GLU A 128 -16.03 0.43 8.48
CA GLU A 128 -16.04 -0.65 9.47
C GLU A 128 -14.65 -1.23 9.74
N THR A 129 -14.51 -1.90 10.88
CA THR A 129 -13.32 -2.70 11.20
C THR A 129 -13.53 -4.15 10.78
N TYR A 130 -12.55 -4.70 10.05
CA TYR A 130 -12.55 -6.11 9.63
C TYR A 130 -11.46 -6.88 10.34
N THR A 131 -11.76 -8.09 10.80
CA THR A 131 -10.73 -9.07 11.19
C THR A 131 -10.28 -9.79 9.93
N LEU A 132 -8.98 -9.78 9.68
CA LEU A 132 -8.35 -10.40 8.51
C LEU A 132 -7.99 -11.87 8.80
N THR A 133 -7.61 -12.59 7.75
CA THR A 133 -7.45 -14.05 7.74
C THR A 133 -6.52 -14.57 8.85
N ASP A 134 -5.41 -13.88 9.11
CA ASP A 134 -4.40 -14.28 10.09
C ASP A 134 -4.59 -13.62 11.47
N GLY A 135 -5.75 -12.99 11.70
CA GLY A 135 -6.15 -12.40 12.99
C GLY A 135 -5.79 -10.94 13.17
N GLY A 136 -5.10 -10.33 12.21
CA GLY A 136 -4.90 -8.89 12.09
C GLY A 136 -6.18 -8.16 11.76
N LYS A 137 -6.09 -6.84 11.54
CA LYS A 137 -7.26 -5.99 11.39
C LYS A 137 -7.10 -4.95 10.29
N LEU A 138 -8.16 -4.71 9.55
CA LEU A 138 -8.32 -3.53 8.69
C LEU A 138 -9.20 -2.52 9.44
N ILE A 139 -8.64 -1.38 9.84
CA ILE A 139 -9.27 -0.40 10.74
C ILE A 139 -9.43 0.95 10.02
N PRO A 140 -10.61 1.59 10.09
CA PRO A 140 -10.79 2.94 9.58
C PRO A 140 -10.02 3.94 10.43
N LEU A 141 -9.31 4.87 9.79
CA LEU A 141 -8.86 6.12 10.37
C LEU A 141 -9.76 7.24 9.89
N THR A 142 -10.30 7.99 10.85
CA THR A 142 -10.86 9.31 10.60
C THR A 142 -9.75 10.34 10.83
N ALA A 143 -9.47 11.17 9.84
CA ALA A 143 -8.64 12.36 10.01
C ALA A 143 -9.24 13.32 11.07
#